data_AF-A0A318N722-F1
#
_entry.id   AF-A0A318N722-F1
#
_cell.length_a   1.000
_cell.length_b   1.000
_cell.length_c   1.000
_cell.angle_alpha   90.00
_cell.angle_beta   90.00
_cell.angle_gamma   90.00
#
_symmetry.space_group_name_H-M   'P 1'
#
loop_
_entity.id
_entity.type
_entity.pdbx_description
1 polymer ?
#
loop_
_entity_poly.entity_id
_entity_poly.type
_entity_poly.pdbx_seq_one_letter_code
_entity_poly.pdbx_strand_id
1 'polypeptide(L)'
;MKKTTLALAVAIASMSCVANAALPEDTFYVGGKVGWSKFFNTKSQKVDDARKVTNNRVGGGAFIGFQATPYLAAELGYDWLGQLEYKGHHKSKVGKLTAHGVSLTGKASYPLAFISDDLDIYARAGAFVHITKWKQPHHSGSSETNVSPVFALGLDYRLNDDFSTRLEYQWVNQMHNDGPTKPDNGLLAFGVTYNFGSPQAPKASELLEVRENRFVLNEDVLFNYNKAELKFEGQEALNKLVRDLVKINPSESAIIVIGHTDRIGSASYNQRLSERRAQSVSNYLVSQGVPAGLIAVRGAGKTQPITGNKCNALKGADLKACLAPDRRVEIEVKAKTVEEVVIDERKDNTK
;
A
#
# COMPACT_ATOMS: atom_id res chain seq x y z
N MET A 1 12.62 42.59 -28.99
CA MET A 1 11.51 42.43 -28.01
C MET A 1 10.77 41.15 -28.41
N LYS A 2 10.51 40.12 -27.61
CA LYS A 2 10.69 39.82 -26.17
C LYS A 2 11.28 38.39 -26.07
N LYS A 3 12.29 38.18 -25.22
CA LYS A 3 12.71 36.84 -24.81
C LYS A 3 11.70 36.40 -23.74
N THR A 4 10.82 35.46 -24.06
CA THR A 4 9.92 34.88 -23.05
C THR A 4 10.62 33.70 -22.39
N THR A 5 11.33 34.00 -21.32
CA THR A 5 11.73 33.07 -20.27
C THR A 5 10.45 32.46 -19.69
N LEU A 6 10.21 31.17 -19.88
CA LEU A 6 9.14 30.47 -19.15
C LEU A 6 9.76 29.82 -17.91
N ALA A 7 9.52 30.43 -16.77
CA ALA A 7 9.61 29.79 -15.47
C ALA A 7 8.39 28.88 -15.31
N LEU A 8 8.60 27.57 -15.28
CA LEU A 8 7.55 26.60 -15.01
C LEU A 8 7.44 26.43 -13.49
N ALA A 9 6.55 27.20 -12.87
CA ALA A 9 6.20 27.01 -11.47
C ALA A 9 5.29 25.77 -11.36
N VAL A 10 5.84 24.68 -10.86
CA VAL A 10 5.09 23.46 -10.52
C VAL A 10 4.38 23.72 -9.20
N ALA A 11 3.10 24.09 -9.26
CA ALA A 11 2.25 24.14 -8.09
C ALA A 11 1.78 22.72 -7.75
N ILE A 12 2.44 22.12 -6.75
CA ILE A 12 1.95 20.90 -6.09
C ILE A 12 0.73 21.32 -5.26
N ALA A 13 -0.46 21.18 -5.84
CA ALA A 13 -1.70 21.34 -5.11
C ALA A 13 -1.95 20.06 -4.32
N SER A 14 -1.77 20.17 -3.00
CA SER A 14 -2.17 19.19 -2.00
C SER A 14 -3.65 18.83 -2.14
N MET A 15 -3.95 17.61 -2.59
CA MET A 15 -5.25 16.98 -2.40
C MET A 15 -5.12 15.92 -1.31
N SER A 16 -5.42 16.33 -0.08
CA SER A 16 -5.69 15.46 1.05
C SER A 16 -7.16 15.07 1.03
N CYS A 17 -7.48 13.80 0.83
CA CYS A 17 -8.78 13.19 1.18
C CYS A 17 -8.61 11.68 1.38
N VAL A 18 -9.47 11.12 2.23
CA VAL A 18 -9.28 9.91 3.04
C VAL A 18 -9.72 8.61 2.32
N ALA A 19 -8.89 7.57 2.47
CA ALA A 19 -9.16 6.12 2.56
C ALA A 19 -10.28 5.45 1.71
N ASN A 20 -9.91 4.45 0.91
CA ASN A 20 -10.28 3.05 1.20
C ASN A 20 -9.57 2.06 0.25
N ALA A 21 -9.07 0.97 0.82
CA ALA A 21 -8.27 -0.09 0.22
C ALA A 21 -8.63 -0.50 -1.22
N ALA A 22 -7.66 -0.36 -2.15
CA ALA A 22 -7.27 -1.33 -3.18
C ALA A 22 -6.13 -0.75 -4.04
N LEU A 23 -4.94 -1.37 -4.03
CA LEU A 23 -3.64 -0.84 -4.49
C LEU A 23 -3.11 0.32 -3.61
N PRO A 24 -1.80 0.39 -3.35
CA PRO A 24 -1.30 1.33 -2.35
C PRO A 24 -1.45 2.77 -2.88
N GLU A 25 -2.26 3.57 -2.18
CA GLU A 25 -2.55 4.96 -2.51
C GLU A 25 -1.24 5.80 -2.45
N ASP A 26 -1.16 6.88 -3.22
CA ASP A 26 0.01 7.78 -3.36
C ASP A 26 1.25 7.19 -4.06
N THR A 27 1.06 6.41 -5.13
CA THR A 27 2.17 5.86 -5.93
C THR A 27 2.55 6.73 -7.12
N PHE A 28 3.86 6.87 -7.31
CA PHE A 28 4.41 7.38 -8.57
C PHE A 28 4.74 6.21 -9.49
N TYR A 29 4.54 6.45 -10.78
CA TYR A 29 4.98 5.55 -11.84
C TYR A 29 5.63 6.32 -12.98
N VAL A 30 6.55 5.67 -13.67
CA VAL A 30 7.18 6.20 -14.88
C VAL A 30 7.04 5.20 -15.99
N GLY A 31 6.87 5.66 -17.22
CA GLY A 31 6.83 4.76 -18.36
C GLY A 31 7.29 5.40 -19.65
N GLY A 32 7.57 4.52 -20.61
CA GLY A 32 7.92 4.87 -21.96
C GLY A 32 6.95 4.23 -22.94
N LYS A 33 6.62 4.93 -24.03
CA LYS A 33 5.77 4.43 -25.10
C LYS A 33 6.39 4.67 -26.47
N VAL A 34 6.18 3.74 -27.39
CA VAL A 34 6.58 3.84 -28.79
C VAL A 34 5.42 3.40 -29.66
N GLY A 35 5.23 4.04 -30.80
CA GLY A 35 4.01 3.83 -31.57
C GLY A 35 4.05 4.33 -32.99
N TRP A 36 2.97 4.03 -33.70
CA TRP A 36 2.74 4.44 -35.07
C TRP A 36 1.68 5.52 -35.11
N SER A 37 2.08 6.69 -35.59
CA SER A 37 1.26 7.87 -35.76
C SER A 37 0.57 7.84 -37.13
N LYS A 38 -0.70 8.23 -37.21
CA LYS A 38 -1.44 8.38 -38.45
C LYS A 38 -2.26 9.66 -38.41
N PHE A 39 -1.88 10.60 -39.28
CA PHE A 39 -2.65 11.80 -39.55
C PHE A 39 -3.85 11.49 -40.45
N PHE A 40 -5.03 11.99 -40.09
CA PHE A 40 -6.29 11.87 -40.82
C PHE A 40 -6.76 13.23 -41.35
N ASN A 41 -7.60 13.20 -42.40
CA ASN A 41 -8.27 14.34 -43.03
C ASN A 41 -7.38 15.42 -43.70
N THR A 42 -6.49 15.00 -44.61
CA THR A 42 -5.82 15.90 -45.56
C THR A 42 -6.65 16.03 -46.85
N LYS A 43 -7.83 16.66 -46.78
CA LYS A 43 -8.52 17.15 -47.99
C LYS A 43 -8.30 18.66 -48.09
N SER A 44 -7.25 19.04 -48.79
CA SER A 44 -7.13 20.40 -49.32
C SER A 44 -7.58 20.36 -50.78
N GLN A 45 -8.69 21.03 -51.09
CA GLN A 45 -8.96 21.51 -52.44
C GLN A 45 -7.80 22.43 -52.81
N LYS A 46 -7.14 22.17 -53.95
CA LYS A 46 -5.95 22.87 -54.51
C LYS A 46 -4.59 22.44 -53.94
N VAL A 47 -4.16 21.21 -54.22
CA VAL A 47 -2.78 20.93 -54.65
C VAL A 47 -2.86 19.67 -55.53
N ASP A 48 -2.94 19.86 -56.85
CA ASP A 48 -2.50 18.83 -57.79
C ASP A 48 -1.01 18.58 -57.56
N ASP A 49 -0.61 17.31 -57.65
CA ASP A 49 0.76 16.81 -57.62
C ASP A 49 1.49 16.72 -56.26
N ALA A 50 1.27 15.59 -55.57
CA ALA A 50 2.28 14.98 -54.71
C ALA A 50 2.23 13.44 -54.78
N ARG A 51 3.08 12.86 -55.65
CA ARG A 51 3.31 11.40 -55.76
C ARG A 51 4.24 10.90 -54.64
N LYS A 52 3.75 9.89 -53.90
CA LYS A 52 4.44 9.05 -52.89
C LYS A 52 5.04 9.76 -51.68
N VAL A 53 4.26 9.80 -50.59
CA VAL A 53 4.73 10.03 -49.22
C VAL A 53 5.13 8.69 -48.60
N THR A 54 6.43 8.45 -48.40
CA THR A 54 6.91 7.26 -47.68
C THR A 54 6.60 7.40 -46.19
N ASN A 55 5.74 6.52 -45.70
CA ASN A 55 5.30 6.45 -44.31
C ASN A 55 6.37 5.74 -43.45
N ASN A 56 7.13 6.49 -42.66
CA ASN A 56 7.64 5.96 -41.41
C ASN A 56 7.29 6.93 -40.29
N ARG A 57 6.11 6.71 -39.71
CA ARG A 57 5.44 7.59 -38.76
C ARG A 57 5.64 7.07 -37.34
N VAL A 58 6.87 6.71 -36.99
CA VAL A 58 7.19 6.24 -35.65
C VAL A 58 7.24 7.45 -34.72
N GLY A 59 6.48 7.39 -33.64
CA GLY A 59 6.52 8.33 -32.54
C GLY A 59 6.81 7.60 -31.24
N GLY A 60 7.13 8.33 -30.20
CA GLY A 60 7.34 7.78 -28.87
C GLY A 60 7.36 8.87 -27.83
N GLY A 61 7.27 8.49 -26.57
CA GLY A 61 7.21 9.42 -25.47
C GLY A 61 7.56 8.78 -24.15
N ALA A 62 7.78 9.62 -23.16
CA ALA A 62 7.94 9.20 -21.77
C ALA A 62 6.90 9.93 -20.93
N PHE A 63 6.44 9.31 -19.85
CA PHE A 63 5.45 9.89 -18.95
C PHE A 63 5.76 9.55 -17.50
N ILE A 64 5.36 10.44 -16.60
CA ILE A 64 5.35 10.25 -15.16
C ILE A 64 3.91 10.42 -14.72
N GLY A 65 3.43 9.48 -13.91
CA GLY A 65 2.08 9.52 -13.35
C GLY A 65 2.10 9.46 -11.84
N PHE A 66 1.06 10.05 -11.25
CA PHE A 66 0.75 9.99 -9.84
C PHE A 66 -0.65 9.39 -9.69
N GLN A 67 -0.73 8.22 -9.07
CA GLN A 67 -1.98 7.52 -8.81
C GLN A 67 -2.61 8.06 -7.52
N ALA A 68 -3.67 8.87 -7.66
CA ALA A 68 -4.33 9.51 -6.53
C ALA A 68 -5.40 8.61 -5.89
N THR A 69 -6.10 7.80 -6.69
CA THR A 69 -7.09 6.82 -6.23
C THR A 69 -6.97 5.56 -7.09
N PRO A 70 -7.60 4.43 -6.74
CA PRO A 70 -7.55 3.21 -7.58
C PRO A 70 -8.09 3.42 -9.00
N TYR A 71 -8.94 4.44 -9.18
CA TYR A 71 -9.59 4.75 -10.46
C TYR A 71 -9.04 6.00 -11.15
N LEU A 72 -8.33 6.88 -10.46
CA LEU A 72 -7.92 8.19 -10.98
C LEU A 72 -6.44 8.47 -10.74
N ALA A 73 -5.77 8.94 -11.80
CA ALA A 73 -4.38 9.38 -11.79
C ALA A 73 -4.19 10.68 -12.57
N ALA A 74 -3.11 11.39 -12.25
CA ALA A 74 -2.62 12.52 -13.04
C ALA A 74 -1.33 12.11 -13.76
N GLU A 75 -1.25 12.35 -15.07
CA GLU A 75 -0.09 12.02 -15.90
C GLU A 75 0.51 13.27 -16.57
N LEU A 76 1.82 13.42 -16.46
CA LEU A 76 2.64 14.35 -17.22
C LEU A 76 3.44 13.57 -18.27
N GLY A 77 3.24 13.88 -19.54
CA GLY A 77 3.88 13.19 -20.67
C GLY A 77 4.72 14.12 -21.52
N TYR A 78 5.78 13.59 -22.11
CA TYR A 78 6.55 14.21 -23.18
C TYR A 78 6.48 13.29 -24.41
N ASP A 79 5.83 13.76 -25.47
CA ASP A 79 5.62 13.00 -26.70
C ASP A 79 6.44 13.60 -27.85
N TRP A 80 7.20 12.73 -28.52
CA TRP A 80 7.84 12.97 -29.81
C TRP A 80 7.00 12.30 -30.91
N LEU A 81 6.33 13.11 -31.72
CA LEU A 81 5.34 12.65 -32.69
C LEU A 81 5.93 12.25 -34.07
N GLY A 82 7.25 12.14 -34.15
CA GLY A 82 7.98 11.73 -35.33
C GLY A 82 8.47 12.88 -36.22
N GLN A 83 9.11 12.51 -37.34
CA GLN A 83 9.58 13.43 -38.37
C GLN A 83 8.82 13.17 -39.66
N LEU A 84 8.43 14.25 -40.34
CA LEU A 84 7.79 14.15 -41.65
C LEU A 84 8.64 14.88 -42.69
N GLU A 85 9.10 14.13 -43.70
CA GLU A 85 9.93 14.62 -44.80
C GLU A 85 9.11 14.72 -46.08
N TYR A 86 9.08 15.92 -46.70
CA TYR A 86 8.47 16.12 -48.03
C TYR A 86 9.55 16.32 -49.10
N LYS A 87 9.35 15.73 -50.29
CA LYS A 87 10.20 15.93 -51.47
C LYS A 87 9.47 16.80 -52.50
N GLY A 88 10.10 17.91 -52.92
CA GLY A 88 9.61 18.75 -54.03
C GLY A 88 9.95 18.18 -55.42
N HIS A 89 9.24 18.66 -56.45
CA HIS A 89 9.27 18.17 -57.85
C HIS A 89 10.63 18.25 -58.57
N HIS A 90 11.54 19.12 -58.13
CA HIS A 90 12.94 19.12 -58.57
C HIS A 90 13.81 18.68 -57.39
N LYS A 91 14.78 17.79 -57.64
CA LYS A 91 15.67 17.12 -56.67
C LYS A 91 16.51 18.07 -55.80
N SER A 92 15.91 18.99 -55.06
CA SER A 92 16.55 19.84 -54.08
C SER A 92 15.51 20.41 -53.12
N LYS A 93 15.73 20.03 -51.85
CA LYS A 93 15.20 20.59 -50.58
C LYS A 93 14.09 19.78 -49.90
N VAL A 94 14.54 19.11 -48.83
CA VAL A 94 13.79 18.30 -47.87
C VAL A 94 13.26 19.22 -46.79
N GLY A 95 11.96 19.51 -46.79
CA GLY A 95 11.31 20.15 -45.64
C GLY A 95 11.17 19.12 -44.53
N LYS A 96 11.71 19.40 -43.35
CA LYS A 96 11.59 18.54 -42.15
C LYS A 96 10.62 19.15 -41.16
N LEU A 97 9.48 18.49 -40.94
CA LEU A 97 8.56 18.83 -39.86
C LEU A 97 8.87 17.93 -38.66
N THR A 98 9.24 18.53 -37.53
CA THR A 98 9.38 17.81 -36.26
C THR A 98 8.38 18.36 -35.27
N ALA A 99 7.63 17.45 -34.64
CA ALA A 99 6.63 17.78 -33.64
C ALA A 99 6.98 17.06 -32.33
N HIS A 100 7.16 17.85 -31.27
CA HIS A 100 7.30 17.36 -29.90
C HIS A 100 6.45 18.24 -28.99
N GLY A 101 5.95 17.67 -27.91
CA GLY A 101 5.10 18.38 -26.99
C GLY A 101 5.04 17.75 -25.61
N VAL A 102 4.49 18.51 -24.67
CA VAL A 102 4.25 18.09 -23.29
C VAL A 102 2.74 17.99 -23.09
N SER A 103 2.27 16.88 -22.52
CA SER A 103 0.86 16.68 -22.15
C SER A 103 0.70 16.68 -20.63
N LEU A 104 -0.38 17.30 -20.15
CA LEU A 104 -0.89 17.09 -18.80
C LEU A 104 -2.31 16.52 -18.91
N THR A 105 -2.52 15.31 -18.39
CA THR A 105 -3.78 14.58 -18.53
C THR A 105 -4.24 13.96 -17.22
N GLY A 106 -5.55 13.96 -16.97
CA GLY A 106 -6.16 13.05 -16.02
C GLY A 106 -6.38 11.69 -16.68
N LYS A 107 -6.12 10.61 -15.94
CA LYS A 107 -6.35 9.22 -16.34
C LYS A 107 -7.40 8.62 -15.43
N ALA A 108 -8.43 8.01 -16.02
CA ALA A 108 -9.42 7.20 -15.32
C ALA A 108 -9.27 5.74 -15.74
N SER A 109 -9.10 4.83 -14.78
CA SER A 109 -8.93 3.39 -14.99
C SER A 109 -10.07 2.61 -14.37
N TYR A 110 -10.41 1.47 -14.97
CA TYR A 110 -11.40 0.54 -14.45
C TYR A 110 -10.91 -0.91 -14.64
N PRO A 111 -10.91 -1.73 -13.59
CA PRO A 111 -10.47 -3.12 -13.68
C PRO A 111 -11.46 -3.98 -14.45
N LEU A 112 -10.97 -4.74 -15.43
CA LEU A 112 -11.76 -5.68 -16.21
C LEU A 112 -11.70 -7.09 -15.60
N ALA A 113 -12.10 -7.19 -14.33
CA ALA A 113 -12.08 -8.45 -13.55
C ALA A 113 -12.89 -9.59 -14.20
N PHE A 114 -13.81 -9.29 -15.12
CA PHE A 114 -14.54 -10.32 -15.87
C PHE A 114 -13.70 -11.01 -16.97
N ILE A 115 -12.56 -10.43 -17.36
CA ILE A 115 -11.60 -11.00 -18.33
C ILE A 115 -10.37 -11.52 -17.59
N SER A 116 -9.78 -10.68 -16.73
CA SER A 116 -8.58 -10.99 -15.97
C SER A 116 -8.40 -9.96 -14.85
N ASP A 117 -7.97 -10.41 -13.67
CA ASP A 117 -7.71 -9.53 -12.51
C ASP A 117 -6.47 -8.63 -12.71
N ASP A 118 -5.69 -8.86 -13.77
CA ASP A 118 -4.48 -8.12 -14.10
C ASP A 118 -4.67 -7.15 -15.28
N LEU A 119 -5.89 -7.05 -15.83
CA LEU A 119 -6.22 -6.22 -16.98
C LEU A 119 -7.13 -5.06 -16.61
N ASP A 120 -6.67 -3.84 -16.87
CA ASP A 120 -7.44 -2.61 -16.69
C ASP A 120 -7.72 -1.95 -18.04
N ILE A 121 -8.91 -1.35 -18.17
CA ILE A 121 -9.17 -0.37 -19.24
C ILE A 121 -9.02 1.03 -18.67
N TYR A 122 -8.43 1.95 -19.45
CA TYR A 122 -8.29 3.32 -19.02
C TYR A 122 -8.58 4.31 -20.14
N ALA A 123 -9.01 5.50 -19.74
CA ALA A 123 -9.17 6.67 -20.59
C ALA A 123 -8.33 7.82 -20.05
N ARG A 124 -7.75 8.63 -20.94
CA ARG A 124 -7.03 9.86 -20.59
C ARG A 124 -7.63 11.05 -21.30
N ALA A 125 -7.64 12.19 -20.64
CA ALA A 125 -8.06 13.46 -21.22
C ALA A 125 -7.27 14.62 -20.62
N GLY A 126 -6.91 15.61 -21.43
CA GLY A 126 -6.24 16.81 -20.95
C GLY A 126 -5.72 17.71 -22.07
N ALA A 127 -4.64 18.43 -21.77
CA ALA A 127 -4.05 19.42 -22.67
C ALA A 127 -2.66 18.97 -23.14
N PHE A 128 -2.38 19.22 -24.42
CA PHE A 128 -1.10 18.96 -25.07
C PHE A 128 -0.54 20.27 -25.61
N VAL A 129 0.62 20.67 -25.12
CA VAL A 129 1.35 21.84 -25.60
C VAL A 129 2.42 21.36 -26.57
N HIS A 130 2.27 21.68 -27.85
CA HIS A 130 3.21 21.25 -28.88
C HIS A 130 3.96 22.41 -29.52
N ILE A 131 5.23 22.16 -29.79
CA ILE A 131 6.11 23.07 -30.53
C ILE A 131 6.26 22.49 -31.93
N THR A 132 5.80 23.24 -32.92
CA THR A 132 5.96 22.86 -34.32
C THR A 132 7.07 23.69 -34.94
N LYS A 133 8.14 23.04 -35.40
CA LYS A 133 9.23 23.73 -36.11
C LYS A 133 9.05 23.56 -37.61
N TRP A 134 8.91 24.68 -38.31
CA TRP A 134 8.91 24.72 -39.77
C TRP A 134 10.25 25.26 -40.28
N LYS A 135 10.86 24.57 -41.25
CA LYS A 135 12.04 25.05 -41.98
C LYS A 135 11.72 25.12 -43.48
N GLN A 136 11.62 26.33 -44.01
CA GLN A 136 11.62 26.59 -45.44
C GLN A 136 13.03 26.90 -45.95
N PRO A 137 13.34 26.66 -47.23
CA PRO A 137 14.54 27.20 -47.84
C PRO A 137 14.52 28.73 -47.91
N HIS A 138 15.59 29.38 -47.47
CA HIS A 138 15.83 30.83 -47.56
C HIS A 138 15.02 31.75 -46.63
N HIS A 139 14.25 31.24 -45.65
CA HIS A 139 13.65 32.05 -44.59
C HIS A 139 13.95 31.47 -43.20
N SER A 140 14.22 32.37 -42.24
CA SER A 140 14.37 32.05 -40.82
C SER A 140 13.11 31.33 -40.32
N GLY A 141 13.24 30.05 -39.93
CA GLY A 141 12.12 29.25 -39.46
C GLY A 141 11.47 29.86 -38.21
N SER A 142 10.16 30.09 -38.26
CA SER A 142 9.35 30.45 -37.09
C SER A 142 8.99 29.18 -36.29
N SER A 143 8.95 29.32 -34.97
CA SER A 143 8.42 28.30 -34.06
C SER A 143 7.11 28.81 -33.48
N GLU A 144 6.03 28.05 -33.64
CA GLU A 144 4.76 28.36 -33.01
C GLU A 144 4.46 27.33 -31.93
N THR A 145 4.03 27.82 -30.77
CA THR A 145 3.59 27.02 -29.62
C THR A 145 2.07 27.06 -29.60
N ASN A 146 1.44 25.90 -29.71
CA ASN A 146 -0.01 25.77 -29.68
C ASN A 146 -0.43 24.81 -28.55
N VAL A 147 -1.67 24.95 -28.10
CA VAL A 147 -2.27 24.06 -27.10
C VAL A 147 -3.45 23.34 -27.76
N SER A 148 -3.47 22.03 -27.67
CA SER A 148 -4.50 21.16 -28.25
C SER A 148 -5.08 20.23 -27.18
N PRO A 149 -6.38 19.95 -27.19
CA PRO A 149 -6.93 18.89 -26.35
C PRO A 149 -6.44 17.52 -26.83
N VAL A 150 -6.13 16.64 -25.87
CA VAL A 150 -5.71 15.26 -26.11
C VAL A 150 -6.61 14.30 -25.35
N PHE A 151 -6.98 13.21 -26.03
CA PHE A 151 -7.72 12.10 -25.47
C PHE A 151 -6.97 10.80 -25.77
N ALA A 152 -7.07 9.81 -24.89
CA ALA A 152 -6.57 8.47 -25.18
C ALA A 152 -7.47 7.41 -24.57
N LEU A 153 -7.52 6.25 -25.20
CA LEU A 153 -8.14 5.04 -24.67
C LEU A 153 -7.12 3.91 -24.76
N GLY A 154 -6.98 3.14 -23.69
CA GLY A 154 -6.00 2.07 -23.65
C GLY A 154 -6.35 0.96 -22.68
N LEU A 155 -5.51 -0.08 -22.74
CA LEU A 155 -5.51 -1.22 -21.85
C LEU A 155 -4.16 -1.26 -21.14
N ASP A 156 -4.20 -1.48 -19.83
CA ASP A 156 -3.02 -1.74 -19.00
C ASP A 156 -3.07 -3.20 -18.54
N TYR A 157 -1.99 -3.93 -18.76
CA TYR A 157 -1.83 -5.31 -18.32
C TYR A 157 -0.67 -5.41 -17.35
N ARG A 158 -0.95 -5.81 -16.11
CA ARG A 158 0.02 -5.94 -15.02
C ARG A 158 0.81 -7.23 -15.20
N LEU A 159 2.13 -7.12 -15.35
CA LEU A 159 3.03 -8.27 -15.49
C LEU A 159 3.46 -8.79 -14.11
N ASN A 160 3.76 -7.86 -13.21
CA ASN A 160 4.11 -8.09 -11.81
C ASN A 160 3.84 -6.79 -11.03
N ASP A 161 4.20 -6.74 -9.74
CA ASP A 161 3.92 -5.60 -8.86
C ASP A 161 4.63 -4.31 -9.32
N ASP A 162 5.78 -4.43 -9.98
CA ASP A 162 6.61 -3.30 -10.39
C ASP A 162 6.39 -2.90 -11.85
N PHE A 163 6.00 -3.82 -12.72
CA PHE A 163 5.96 -3.63 -14.16
C PHE A 163 4.57 -3.91 -14.75
N SER A 164 4.12 -2.99 -15.59
CA SER A 164 2.90 -3.11 -16.38
C SER A 164 3.18 -2.76 -17.84
N THR A 165 2.42 -3.36 -18.75
CA THR A 165 2.45 -3.04 -20.18
C THR A 165 1.19 -2.31 -20.56
N ARG A 166 1.31 -1.30 -21.43
CA ARG A 166 0.18 -0.49 -21.89
C ARG A 166 0.04 -0.54 -23.40
N LEU A 167 -1.19 -0.74 -23.86
CA LEU A 167 -1.57 -0.52 -25.26
C LEU A 167 -2.52 0.67 -25.32
N GLU A 168 -2.18 1.68 -26.09
CA GLU A 168 -2.89 2.95 -26.10
C GLU A 168 -3.19 3.44 -27.51
N TYR A 169 -4.40 3.92 -27.72
CA TYR A 169 -4.73 4.77 -28.85
C TYR A 169 -4.98 6.21 -28.39
N GLN A 170 -4.06 7.11 -28.71
CA GLN A 170 -4.11 8.53 -28.41
C GLN A 170 -4.64 9.31 -29.61
N TRP A 171 -5.60 10.20 -29.39
CA TRP A 171 -6.17 11.11 -30.36
C TRP A 171 -5.96 12.56 -29.91
N VAL A 172 -5.33 13.36 -30.77
CA VAL A 172 -5.12 14.79 -30.55
C VAL A 172 -5.94 15.55 -31.59
N ASN A 173 -6.82 16.44 -31.11
CA ASN A 173 -7.73 17.22 -31.95
C ASN A 173 -7.18 18.65 -32.11
N GLN A 174 -7.38 19.27 -33.28
CA GLN A 174 -7.03 20.68 -33.56
C GLN A 174 -5.56 21.06 -33.32
N MET A 175 -4.62 20.47 -34.08
CA MET A 175 -3.19 20.81 -33.99
C MET A 175 -2.81 22.20 -34.55
N HIS A 176 -3.74 22.97 -35.14
CA HIS A 176 -3.53 24.32 -35.69
C HIS A 176 -4.84 25.12 -35.74
N ASN A 177 -4.81 26.43 -35.43
CA ASN A 177 -6.02 27.28 -35.33
C ASN A 177 -6.22 28.26 -36.50
N ASP A 178 -5.23 28.44 -37.39
CA ASP A 178 -5.30 29.41 -38.51
C ASP A 178 -5.03 28.78 -39.89
N GLY A 179 -5.87 27.81 -40.29
CA GLY A 179 -5.82 27.24 -41.64
C GLY A 179 -7.08 26.48 -42.08
N PRO A 180 -7.31 26.30 -43.40
CA PRO A 180 -8.53 25.72 -43.96
C PRO A 180 -8.70 24.21 -43.74
N THR A 181 -7.75 23.54 -43.09
CA THR A 181 -7.80 22.10 -42.79
C THR A 181 -7.35 21.86 -41.36
N LYS A 182 -8.17 21.14 -40.57
CA LYS A 182 -7.89 20.73 -39.20
C LYS A 182 -7.37 19.28 -39.22
N PRO A 183 -6.05 19.04 -39.22
CA PRO A 183 -5.54 17.67 -39.22
C PRO A 183 -5.68 17.08 -37.81
N ASP A 184 -6.35 15.93 -37.74
CA ASP A 184 -6.40 15.11 -36.54
C ASP A 184 -5.25 14.10 -36.56
N ASN A 185 -4.65 13.85 -35.41
CA ASN A 185 -3.61 12.82 -35.29
C ASN A 185 -4.06 11.70 -34.36
N GLY A 186 -3.98 10.46 -34.85
CA GLY A 186 -4.12 9.25 -34.04
C GLY A 186 -2.77 8.56 -33.88
N LEU A 187 -2.38 8.24 -32.65
CA LEU A 187 -1.16 7.50 -32.32
C LEU A 187 -1.56 6.19 -31.63
N LEU A 188 -1.25 5.06 -32.25
CA LEU A 188 -1.31 3.77 -31.59
C LEU A 188 0.06 3.47 -31.00
N ALA A 189 0.17 3.35 -29.69
CA ALA A 189 1.42 3.15 -28.98
C ALA A 189 1.37 1.95 -28.03
N PHE A 190 2.50 1.26 -27.94
CA PHE A 190 2.78 0.25 -26.92
C PHE A 190 3.80 0.82 -25.94
N GLY A 191 3.64 0.55 -24.66
CA GLY A 191 4.54 1.05 -23.64
C GLY A 191 4.74 0.12 -22.46
N VAL A 192 5.76 0.43 -21.67
CA VAL A 192 6.07 -0.23 -20.41
C VAL A 192 6.05 0.83 -19.32
N THR A 193 5.43 0.49 -18.21
CA THR A 193 5.31 1.31 -17.00
C THR A 193 6.02 0.59 -15.87
N TYR A 194 6.86 1.32 -15.14
CA TYR A 194 7.46 0.93 -13.89
C TYR A 194 6.79 1.70 -12.75
N ASN A 195 6.19 0.98 -11.83
CA ASN A 195 5.59 1.50 -10.61
C ASN A 195 6.68 1.46 -9.52
N PHE A 196 6.96 2.59 -8.87
CA PHE A 196 8.02 2.66 -7.86
C PHE A 196 7.67 1.95 -6.54
N GLY A 197 6.54 1.26 -6.48
CA GLY A 197 5.85 0.91 -5.24
C GLY A 197 5.43 2.17 -4.48
N SER A 198 4.56 2.04 -3.48
CA SER A 198 4.48 3.13 -2.50
C SER A 198 5.83 3.17 -1.78
N PRO A 199 6.37 4.36 -1.44
CA PRO A 199 7.35 4.43 -0.38
C PRO A 199 6.69 3.72 0.79
N GLN A 200 7.15 2.53 1.11
CA GLN A 200 6.69 1.84 2.30
C GLN A 200 7.18 2.76 3.40
N ALA A 201 6.28 3.60 3.93
CA ALA A 201 6.50 4.25 5.21
C ALA A 201 7.05 3.13 6.08
N PRO A 202 8.29 3.27 6.62
CA PRO A 202 8.98 2.18 7.28
C PRO A 202 7.93 1.54 8.17
N LYS A 203 7.56 0.27 7.87
CA LYS A 203 6.41 -0.43 8.48
C LYS A 203 6.41 0.03 9.92
N ALA A 204 5.45 0.87 10.30
CA ALA A 204 5.43 1.46 11.63
C ALA A 204 5.57 0.28 12.55
N SER A 205 6.75 0.14 13.19
CA SER A 205 7.32 -1.06 13.81
C SER A 205 6.24 -2.11 13.89
N GLU A 206 6.26 -3.06 12.94
CA GLU A 206 5.33 -4.20 12.87
C GLU A 206 4.96 -4.52 14.31
N LEU A 207 3.78 -4.04 14.75
CA LEU A 207 3.45 -3.89 16.18
C LEU A 207 3.82 -5.24 16.74
N LEU A 208 4.93 -5.33 17.47
CA LEU A 208 5.50 -6.60 17.89
C LEU A 208 4.28 -7.36 18.39
N GLU A 209 3.86 -8.41 17.66
CA GLU A 209 2.77 -9.23 18.13
C GLU A 209 3.36 -9.83 19.38
N VAL A 210 3.13 -9.16 20.52
CA VAL A 210 3.35 -9.71 21.83
C VAL A 210 2.48 -10.93 21.77
N ARG A 211 3.10 -12.09 21.54
CA ARG A 211 2.42 -13.37 21.64
C ARG A 211 2.02 -13.48 23.10
N GLU A 212 0.86 -12.92 23.43
CA GLU A 212 0.29 -12.97 24.76
C GLU A 212 -0.13 -14.41 24.99
N ASN A 213 0.79 -15.20 25.55
CA ASN A 213 0.46 -16.55 25.98
C ASN A 213 -0.29 -16.41 27.30
N ARG A 214 -1.62 -16.55 27.25
CA ARG A 214 -2.50 -16.53 28.42
C ARG A 214 -2.83 -17.95 28.86
N PHE A 215 -2.45 -18.28 30.08
CA PHE A 215 -2.75 -19.56 30.73
C PHE A 215 -3.84 -19.34 31.77
N VAL A 216 -4.91 -20.14 31.72
CA VAL A 216 -6.02 -20.07 32.66
C VAL A 216 -6.04 -21.34 33.49
N LEU A 217 -5.93 -21.19 34.82
CA LEU A 217 -5.96 -22.28 35.79
C LEU A 217 -7.18 -22.15 36.69
N ASN A 218 -7.93 -23.24 36.83
CA ASN A 218 -9.11 -23.28 37.70
C ASN A 218 -8.69 -23.22 39.17
N GLU A 219 -9.37 -22.36 39.94
CA GLU A 219 -9.04 -22.14 41.35
C GLU A 219 -9.35 -23.36 42.22
N ASP A 220 -10.36 -24.15 41.86
CA ASP A 220 -10.73 -25.37 42.58
C ASP A 220 -9.64 -26.45 42.52
N VAL A 221 -8.79 -26.41 41.48
CA VAL A 221 -7.59 -27.25 41.35
C VAL A 221 -6.43 -26.67 42.15
N LEU A 222 -6.27 -25.35 42.14
CA LEU A 222 -5.15 -24.67 42.79
C LEU A 222 -5.28 -24.60 44.31
N PHE A 223 -6.48 -24.39 44.84
CA PHE A 223 -6.68 -24.04 46.25
C PHE A 223 -7.83 -24.82 46.89
N ASN A 224 -7.78 -24.92 48.22
CA ASN A 224 -8.93 -25.31 49.02
C ASN A 224 -9.96 -24.18 49.10
N TYR A 225 -11.23 -24.52 49.36
CA TYR A 225 -12.31 -23.53 49.48
C TYR A 225 -11.93 -22.46 50.48
N ASN A 226 -12.05 -21.20 50.06
CA ASN A 226 -11.75 -20.01 50.84
C ASN A 226 -10.30 -19.88 51.37
N LYS A 227 -9.38 -20.71 50.89
CA LYS A 227 -7.95 -20.64 51.22
C LYS A 227 -7.14 -20.10 50.04
N ALA A 228 -5.95 -19.59 50.35
CA ALA A 228 -4.95 -19.16 49.39
C ALA A 228 -3.69 -20.04 49.39
N GLU A 229 -3.70 -21.15 50.13
CA GLU A 229 -2.61 -22.12 50.15
C GLU A 229 -2.77 -23.11 48.99
N LEU A 230 -1.69 -23.30 48.21
CA LEU A 230 -1.69 -24.17 47.04
C LEU A 230 -1.79 -25.64 47.44
N LYS A 231 -2.71 -26.36 46.80
CA LYS A 231 -2.82 -27.82 46.88
C LYS A 231 -1.65 -28.48 46.14
N PHE A 232 -1.40 -29.76 46.44
CA PHE A 232 -0.42 -30.56 45.71
C PHE A 232 -0.73 -30.63 44.21
N GLU A 233 -1.99 -30.85 43.85
CA GLU A 233 -2.45 -30.87 42.45
C GLU A 233 -2.28 -29.52 41.76
N GLY A 234 -2.44 -28.43 42.52
CA GLY A 234 -2.21 -27.07 42.04
C GLY A 234 -0.74 -26.80 41.75
N GLN A 235 0.15 -27.29 42.60
CA GLN A 235 1.60 -27.23 42.40
C GLN A 235 2.02 -28.01 41.14
N GLU A 236 1.48 -29.21 40.93
CA GLU A 236 1.73 -30.01 39.72
C GLU A 236 1.28 -29.30 38.42
N ALA A 237 0.10 -28.66 38.46
CA ALA A 237 -0.38 -27.86 37.33
C ALA A 237 0.54 -26.67 37.02
N LEU A 238 1.03 -26.00 38.06
CA LEU A 238 1.99 -24.89 37.94
C LEU A 238 3.37 -25.37 37.46
N ASN A 239 3.84 -26.54 37.89
CA ASN A 239 5.09 -27.15 37.40
C ASN A 239 5.05 -27.41 35.89
N LYS A 240 3.90 -27.88 35.38
CA LYS A 240 3.72 -28.03 33.93
C LYS A 240 3.85 -26.69 33.22
N LEU A 241 3.21 -25.64 33.76
CA LEU A 241 3.30 -24.29 33.21
C LEU A 241 4.75 -23.77 33.24
N VAL A 242 5.49 -23.93 34.33
CA VAL A 242 6.90 -23.50 34.41
C VAL A 242 7.75 -24.14 33.31
N ARG A 243 7.54 -25.42 33.01
CA ARG A 243 8.23 -26.09 31.89
C ARG A 243 7.90 -25.47 30.53
N ASP A 244 6.66 -25.03 30.33
CA ASP A 244 6.26 -24.33 29.10
C ASP A 244 6.79 -22.89 29.07
N LEU A 245 6.91 -22.21 30.22
CA LEU A 245 7.53 -20.89 30.34
C LEU A 245 9.03 -20.91 30.03
N VAL A 246 9.76 -21.97 30.43
CA VAL A 246 11.20 -22.13 30.12
C VAL A 246 11.45 -22.19 28.61
N LYS A 247 10.53 -22.76 27.82
CA LYS A 247 10.62 -22.76 26.35
C LYS A 247 10.50 -21.36 25.73
N ILE A 248 9.94 -20.39 26.47
CA ILE A 248 9.66 -19.02 26.02
C ILE A 248 10.79 -18.05 26.44
N ASN A 249 11.87 -18.55 27.04
CA ASN A 249 13.01 -17.77 27.55
C ASN A 249 12.57 -16.67 28.56
N PRO A 250 12.30 -17.04 29.82
CA PRO A 250 11.67 -16.14 30.79
C PRO A 250 12.50 -14.91 31.11
N SER A 251 13.82 -14.92 30.90
CA SER A 251 14.77 -13.81 31.14
C SER A 251 14.36 -12.46 30.53
N GLU A 252 13.51 -12.50 29.49
CA GLU A 252 13.09 -11.34 28.70
C GLU A 252 11.56 -11.14 28.70
N SER A 253 10.82 -11.94 29.46
CA SER A 253 9.35 -11.94 29.47
C SER A 253 8.78 -11.37 30.76
N ALA A 254 7.78 -10.49 30.66
CA ALA A 254 7.00 -10.03 31.81
C ALA A 254 5.83 -10.98 32.07
N ILE A 255 5.64 -11.42 33.30
CA ILE A 255 4.60 -12.35 33.72
C ILE A 255 3.60 -11.61 34.61
N ILE A 256 2.31 -11.65 34.28
CA ILE A 256 1.24 -11.06 35.10
C ILE A 256 0.36 -12.19 35.63
N VAL A 257 0.26 -12.30 36.95
CA VAL A 257 -0.60 -13.28 37.63
C VAL A 257 -1.84 -12.56 38.14
N ILE A 258 -3.01 -12.92 37.61
CA ILE A 258 -4.29 -12.29 37.93
C ILE A 258 -5.20 -13.30 38.63
N GLY A 259 -5.60 -12.99 39.86
CA GLY A 259 -6.60 -13.78 40.60
C GLY A 259 -8.03 -13.29 40.32
N HIS A 260 -8.96 -14.21 40.14
CA HIS A 260 -10.39 -13.93 39.99
C HIS A 260 -11.22 -14.75 40.98
N THR A 261 -12.32 -14.16 41.42
CA THR A 261 -13.32 -14.83 42.27
C THR A 261 -14.68 -14.75 41.59
N ASP A 262 -15.59 -15.67 41.95
CA ASP A 262 -16.99 -15.53 41.58
C ASP A 262 -17.68 -14.35 42.31
N ARG A 263 -18.95 -14.14 41.98
CA ARG A 263 -19.75 -13.03 42.53
C ARG A 263 -20.23 -13.23 43.97
N ILE A 264 -20.01 -14.41 44.57
CA ILE A 264 -20.47 -14.74 45.92
C ILE A 264 -19.55 -14.04 46.93
N GLY A 265 -20.12 -13.29 47.87
CA GLY A 265 -19.38 -12.52 48.87
C GLY A 265 -19.25 -11.02 48.56
N SER A 266 -18.70 -10.26 49.52
CA SER A 266 -18.51 -8.82 49.39
C SER A 266 -17.38 -8.51 48.41
N ALA A 267 -17.46 -7.36 47.73
CA ALA A 267 -16.44 -6.96 46.76
C ALA A 267 -15.05 -6.82 47.40
N SER A 268 -14.97 -6.21 48.59
CA SER A 268 -13.72 -6.03 49.34
C SER A 268 -13.10 -7.35 49.78
N TYR A 269 -13.93 -8.32 50.16
CA TYR A 269 -13.48 -9.66 50.52
C TYR A 269 -12.89 -10.39 49.31
N ASN A 270 -13.63 -10.39 48.20
CA ASN A 270 -13.26 -11.05 46.95
C ASN A 270 -11.99 -10.45 46.35
N GLN A 271 -11.82 -9.13 46.44
CA GLN A 271 -10.60 -8.45 46.04
C GLN A 271 -9.38 -9.00 46.81
N ARG A 272 -9.41 -8.93 48.15
CA ARG A 272 -8.30 -9.41 48.99
C ARG A 272 -8.02 -10.90 48.82
N LEU A 273 -9.06 -11.71 48.62
CA LEU A 273 -8.91 -13.15 48.39
C LEU A 273 -8.21 -13.43 47.06
N SER A 274 -8.62 -12.74 45.99
CA SER A 274 -8.03 -12.88 44.67
C SER A 274 -6.54 -12.47 44.65
N GLU A 275 -6.19 -11.38 45.34
CA GLU A 275 -4.80 -10.91 45.47
C GLU A 275 -3.94 -11.92 46.23
N ARG A 276 -4.41 -12.44 47.38
CA ARG A 276 -3.66 -13.45 48.15
C ARG A 276 -3.40 -14.72 47.33
N ARG A 277 -4.38 -15.15 46.53
CA ARG A 277 -4.24 -16.34 45.69
C ARG A 277 -3.25 -16.12 44.54
N ALA A 278 -3.34 -14.97 43.88
CA ALA A 278 -2.36 -14.58 42.87
C ALA A 278 -0.93 -14.47 43.47
N GLN A 279 -0.81 -13.95 44.70
CA GLN A 279 0.47 -13.90 45.41
C GLN A 279 1.03 -15.29 45.71
N SER A 280 0.20 -16.25 46.14
CA SER A 280 0.65 -17.63 46.37
C SER A 280 1.17 -18.29 45.11
N VAL A 281 0.53 -18.05 43.96
CA VAL A 281 1.01 -18.53 42.66
C VAL A 281 2.34 -17.85 42.30
N SER A 282 2.46 -16.54 42.48
CA SER A 282 3.72 -15.81 42.28
C SER A 282 4.86 -16.38 43.14
N ASN A 283 4.62 -16.59 44.43
CA ASN A 283 5.61 -17.15 45.35
C ASN A 283 6.06 -18.54 44.91
N TYR A 284 5.12 -19.34 44.40
CA TYR A 284 5.43 -20.65 43.85
C TYR A 284 6.30 -20.56 42.59
N LEU A 285 5.94 -19.72 41.62
CA LEU A 285 6.75 -19.50 40.41
C LEU A 285 8.18 -19.04 40.75
N VAL A 286 8.33 -18.16 41.74
CA VAL A 286 9.65 -17.75 42.24
C VAL A 286 10.42 -18.92 42.84
N SER A 287 9.76 -19.79 43.62
CA SER A 287 10.39 -21.00 44.18
C SER A 287 10.85 -21.98 43.09
N GLN A 288 10.23 -21.96 41.91
CA GLN A 288 10.62 -22.76 40.75
C GLN A 288 11.68 -22.08 39.86
N GLY A 289 12.22 -20.93 40.26
CA GLY A 289 13.33 -20.25 39.59
C GLY A 289 12.94 -19.10 38.67
N VAL A 290 11.67 -18.69 38.61
CA VAL A 290 11.26 -17.49 37.87
C VAL A 290 11.68 -16.23 38.64
N PRO A 291 12.46 -15.31 38.06
CA PRO A 291 12.88 -14.09 38.75
C PRO A 291 11.68 -13.26 39.24
N ALA A 292 11.66 -12.91 40.53
CA ALA A 292 10.56 -12.15 41.13
C ALA A 292 10.32 -10.79 40.44
N GLY A 293 11.38 -10.15 39.93
CA GLY A 293 11.29 -8.87 39.22
C GLY A 293 10.53 -8.93 37.89
N LEU A 294 10.27 -10.12 37.37
CA LEU A 294 9.49 -10.32 36.14
C LEU A 294 8.01 -10.60 36.40
N ILE A 295 7.62 -10.83 37.65
CA ILE A 295 6.25 -11.22 38.01
C ILE A 295 5.51 -10.03 38.63
N ALA A 296 4.40 -9.64 38.01
CA ALA A 296 3.43 -8.71 38.58
C ALA A 296 2.20 -9.46 39.10
N VAL A 297 1.72 -9.10 40.28
CA VAL A 297 0.55 -9.73 40.92
C VAL A 297 -0.63 -8.76 40.91
N ARG A 298 -1.81 -9.24 40.51
CA ARG A 298 -3.05 -8.46 40.51
C ARG A 298 -4.23 -9.30 41.00
N GLY A 299 -5.11 -8.71 41.80
CA GLY A 299 -6.45 -9.26 42.04
C GLY A 299 -7.48 -8.52 41.21
N ALA A 300 -8.32 -9.24 40.48
CA ALA A 300 -9.48 -8.68 39.80
C ALA A 300 -10.77 -8.82 40.63
N GLY A 301 -10.72 -9.57 41.75
CA GLY A 301 -11.90 -9.90 42.54
C GLY A 301 -13.02 -10.47 41.65
N LYS A 302 -14.23 -9.93 41.80
CA LYS A 302 -15.41 -10.35 41.03
C LYS A 302 -15.74 -9.47 39.81
N THR A 303 -14.80 -8.61 39.39
CA THR A 303 -15.08 -7.56 38.38
C THR A 303 -15.05 -8.06 36.94
N GLN A 304 -14.47 -9.24 36.68
CA GLN A 304 -14.30 -9.81 35.34
C GLN A 304 -14.88 -11.24 35.25
N PRO A 305 -16.21 -11.40 35.31
CA PRO A 305 -16.86 -12.71 35.22
C PRO A 305 -16.88 -13.23 33.78
N ILE A 306 -16.50 -14.50 33.60
CA ILE A 306 -16.67 -15.25 32.33
C ILE A 306 -18.13 -15.69 32.18
N THR A 307 -18.79 -16.05 33.28
CA THR A 307 -20.17 -16.56 33.22
C THR A 307 -21.20 -15.49 32.91
N GLY A 308 -20.86 -14.20 33.10
CA GLY A 308 -21.74 -13.07 32.86
C GLY A 308 -23.11 -13.25 33.52
N ASN A 309 -24.17 -13.20 32.72
CA ASN A 309 -25.55 -13.35 33.19
C ASN A 309 -26.09 -14.79 33.18
N LYS A 310 -25.30 -15.77 32.71
CA LYS A 310 -25.77 -17.15 32.47
C LYS A 310 -26.20 -17.87 33.75
N CYS A 311 -25.59 -17.53 34.89
CA CYS A 311 -25.86 -18.18 36.17
C CYS A 311 -26.89 -17.43 37.04
N ASN A 312 -27.62 -16.44 36.52
CA ASN A 312 -28.50 -15.59 37.34
C ASN A 312 -29.76 -16.29 37.85
N ALA A 313 -30.28 -17.27 37.10
CA ALA A 313 -31.49 -18.01 37.46
C ALA A 313 -31.25 -19.16 38.46
N LEU A 314 -29.99 -19.56 38.65
CA LEU A 314 -29.61 -20.70 39.48
C LEU A 314 -29.45 -20.29 40.96
N LYS A 315 -29.66 -21.24 41.87
CA LYS A 315 -29.54 -21.04 43.32
C LYS A 315 -28.75 -22.19 43.96
N GLY A 316 -28.31 -21.99 45.20
CA GLY A 316 -27.72 -23.06 46.02
C GLY A 316 -26.47 -23.70 45.38
N ALA A 317 -26.45 -25.03 45.34
CA ALA A 317 -25.34 -25.80 44.79
C ALA A 317 -25.15 -25.58 43.28
N ASP A 318 -26.26 -25.50 42.52
CA ASP A 318 -26.24 -25.33 41.06
C ASP A 318 -25.63 -23.98 40.66
N LEU A 319 -25.88 -22.94 41.45
CA LEU A 319 -25.25 -21.63 41.26
C LEU A 319 -23.73 -21.71 41.45
N LYS A 320 -23.26 -22.38 42.51
CA LYS A 320 -21.83 -22.51 42.81
C LYS A 320 -21.09 -23.29 41.72
N ALA A 321 -21.72 -24.33 41.20
CA ALA A 321 -21.20 -25.11 40.09
C ALA A 321 -21.14 -24.29 38.80
N CYS A 322 -22.20 -23.55 38.47
CA CYS A 322 -22.23 -22.68 37.28
C CYS A 322 -21.16 -21.58 37.32
N LEU A 323 -20.90 -21.01 38.50
CA LEU A 323 -19.90 -19.96 38.72
C LEU A 323 -18.45 -20.46 38.80
N ALA A 324 -18.21 -21.77 38.73
CA ALA A 324 -16.86 -22.33 38.82
C ALA A 324 -15.85 -21.72 37.85
N PRO A 325 -16.19 -21.41 36.57
CA PRO A 325 -15.25 -20.77 35.65
C PRO A 325 -14.81 -19.36 36.06
N ASP A 326 -15.57 -18.66 36.92
CA ASP A 326 -15.20 -17.32 37.39
C ASP A 326 -14.12 -17.37 38.48
N ARG A 327 -14.00 -18.52 39.17
CA ARG A 327 -12.97 -18.80 40.16
C ARG A 327 -11.72 -19.34 39.47
N ARG A 328 -10.80 -18.46 39.10
CA ARG A 328 -9.61 -18.82 38.31
C ARG A 328 -8.42 -17.94 38.63
N VAL A 329 -7.24 -18.44 38.27
CA VAL A 329 -6.02 -17.64 38.17
C VAL A 329 -5.58 -17.62 36.71
N GLU A 330 -5.30 -16.43 36.20
CA GLU A 330 -4.77 -16.22 34.87
C GLU A 330 -3.31 -15.82 34.95
N ILE A 331 -2.50 -16.36 34.06
CA ILE A 331 -1.08 -16.06 33.96
C ILE A 331 -0.83 -15.60 32.53
N GLU A 332 -0.54 -14.31 32.38
CA GLU A 332 -0.24 -13.67 31.10
C GLU A 332 1.28 -13.56 30.96
N VAL A 333 1.81 -14.01 29.84
CA VAL A 333 3.23 -13.89 29.52
C VAL A 333 3.37 -12.93 28.35
N LYS A 334 4.08 -11.82 28.59
CA LYS A 334 4.44 -10.83 27.58
C LYS A 334 5.89 -11.05 27.20
N ALA A 335 6.12 -11.79 26.12
CA ALA A 335 7.46 -11.95 25.58
C ALA A 335 7.93 -10.63 24.96
N LYS A 336 9.12 -10.16 25.33
CA LYS A 336 9.82 -9.11 24.60
C LYS A 336 10.57 -9.81 23.47
N THR A 337 10.02 -9.81 22.26
CA THR A 337 10.72 -10.35 21.10
C THR A 337 11.99 -9.51 20.90
N VAL A 338 13.15 -10.09 21.18
CA VAL A 338 14.44 -9.46 20.86
C VAL A 338 14.59 -9.47 19.35
N GLU A 339 14.83 -8.29 18.79
CA GLU A 339 15.19 -8.11 17.39
C GLU A 339 16.34 -9.04 17.02
N GLU A 340 16.20 -9.63 15.83
CA GLU A 340 17.14 -10.49 15.14
C GLU A 340 18.59 -10.01 15.33
N VAL A 341 19.36 -10.72 16.17
CA VAL A 341 20.81 -10.59 16.19
C VAL A 341 21.31 -11.13 14.86
N VAL A 342 21.55 -10.23 13.91
CA VAL A 342 22.34 -10.51 12.71
C VAL A 342 23.75 -10.88 13.19
N ILE A 343 24.01 -12.18 13.32
CA ILE A 343 25.36 -12.70 13.47
C ILE A 343 26.03 -12.53 12.09
N ASP A 344 26.78 -11.44 11.92
CA ASP A 344 27.73 -11.30 10.81
C ASP A 344 28.87 -12.28 11.04
N GLU A 345 28.70 -13.53 10.58
CA GLU A 345 29.82 -14.46 10.41
C GLU A 345 30.68 -14.01 9.22
N ARG A 346 31.45 -12.94 9.39
CA ARG A 346 32.66 -12.76 8.57
C ARG A 346 33.75 -13.70 9.09
N LYS A 347 33.79 -14.83 8.40
CA LYS A 347 34.91 -15.77 8.28
C LYS A 347 36.26 -15.07 8.47
N ASP A 348 36.89 -15.40 9.59
CA ASP A 348 38.33 -15.54 9.68
C ASP A 348 38.75 -16.59 8.64
N ASN A 349 39.37 -16.13 7.56
CA ASN A 349 40.10 -17.02 6.66
C ASN A 349 41.47 -16.41 6.44
N THR A 350 42.37 -16.85 7.31
CA THR A 350 43.82 -16.79 7.21
C THR A 350 44.27 -17.44 5.90
N LYS A 351 44.98 -16.69 5.05
CA LYS A 351 46.20 -17.15 4.38
C LYS A 351 46.98 -15.99 3.78
#